data_AF-A0A3B1D7K1-F1
#
_entry.id   AF-A0A3B1D7K1-F1
#
_cell.length_a   1.000
_cell.length_b   1.000
_cell.length_c   1.000
_cell.angle_alpha   90.00
_cell.angle_beta   90.00
_cell.angle_gamma   90.00
#
_symmetry.space_group_name_H-M   'P 1'
#
loop_
_entity.id
_entity.type
_entity.pdbx_description
1 polymer ?
#
loop_
_entity_poly.entity_id
_entity_poly.type
_entity_poly.pdbx_seq_one_letter_code
_entity_poly.pdbx_strand_id
1 'polypeptide(L)'
;MEMKKKWLTISEQAGVTVLDLKGMEIWDGADMALLREALTELVEEVGVRSIGINMQYVKYIPSGYFGMLYDLHEKRGVTVYLYTPQPNVEQMLWFQQFLLPTEEGTYLLHSEPAHQLLEEDASTWKEESPQWKTAEESLLSQ
;
A
#
# COMPACT_ATOMS: atom_id res chain seq x y z
N MET A 1 -17.61 -5.84 23.40
CA MET A 1 -18.34 -5.06 22.39
C MET A 1 -18.07 -5.74 21.07
N GLU A 2 -18.99 -6.59 20.61
CA GLU A 2 -18.73 -7.57 19.55
C GLU A 2 -19.28 -7.06 18.22
N MET A 3 -18.48 -6.28 17.50
CA MET A 3 -18.75 -5.89 16.12
C MET A 3 -18.35 -7.06 15.22
N LYS A 4 -19.15 -8.13 15.24
CA LYS A 4 -18.90 -9.39 14.52
C LYS A 4 -18.62 -9.14 13.03
N LYS A 5 -17.38 -9.40 12.60
CA LYS A 5 -16.88 -10.16 11.43
C LYS A 5 -17.86 -10.43 10.24
N LYS A 6 -18.81 -9.54 9.92
CA LYS A 6 -19.88 -9.82 8.93
C LYS A 6 -19.44 -9.58 7.49
N TRP A 7 -18.40 -8.77 7.30
CA TRP A 7 -17.85 -8.40 5.99
C TRP A 7 -16.52 -9.10 5.68
N LEU A 8 -15.73 -9.44 6.70
CA LEU A 8 -14.49 -10.20 6.53
C LEU A 8 -14.78 -11.71 6.47
N THR A 9 -14.42 -12.33 5.35
CA THR A 9 -14.44 -13.79 5.19
C THR A 9 -13.02 -14.29 5.02
N ILE A 10 -12.71 -15.40 5.69
CA ILE A 10 -11.43 -16.08 5.60
C ILE A 10 -11.68 -17.42 4.92
N SER A 11 -10.94 -17.71 3.86
CA SER A 11 -11.02 -18.96 3.12
C SER A 11 -9.60 -19.47 2.84
N GLU A 12 -9.46 -20.76 2.51
CA GLU A 12 -8.19 -21.33 2.09
C GLU A 12 -8.24 -21.68 0.61
N GLN A 13 -7.25 -21.24 -0.15
CA GLN A 13 -7.12 -21.51 -1.58
C GLN A 13 -5.68 -21.92 -1.88
N ALA A 14 -5.49 -23.16 -2.34
CA ALA A 14 -4.17 -23.71 -2.67
C ALA A 14 -3.09 -23.52 -1.57
N GLY A 15 -3.47 -23.65 -0.29
CA GLY A 15 -2.56 -23.44 0.85
C GLY A 15 -2.30 -21.97 1.21
N VAL A 16 -3.00 -21.03 0.60
CA VAL A 16 -2.99 -19.60 0.93
C VAL A 16 -4.25 -19.27 1.73
N THR A 17 -4.09 -18.60 2.87
CA THR A 17 -5.24 -18.08 3.64
C THR A 17 -5.70 -16.76 3.03
N VAL A 18 -6.84 -16.75 2.36
CA VAL A 18 -7.39 -15.60 1.64
C VAL A 18 -8.42 -14.85 2.48
N LEU A 19 -8.17 -13.56 2.68
CA LEU A 19 -9.06 -12.61 3.34
C LEU A 19 -9.86 -11.83 2.28
N ASP A 20 -11.17 -11.77 2.46
CA ASP A 20 -12.10 -11.08 1.56
C ASP A 20 -13.03 -10.16 2.36
N LEU A 21 -13.01 -8.87 2.03
CA LEU A 21 -13.84 -7.83 2.66
C LEU A 21 -15.18 -7.60 1.93
N LYS A 22 -15.64 -8.57 1.13
CA LYS A 22 -16.99 -8.69 0.53
C LYS A 22 -17.60 -7.37 0.07
N GLY A 23 -17.26 -6.95 -1.15
CA GLY A 23 -17.92 -5.83 -1.81
C GLY A 23 -17.55 -4.45 -1.24
N MET A 24 -16.65 -4.37 -0.26
CA MET A 24 -16.18 -3.12 0.30
C MET A 24 -15.24 -2.41 -0.67
N GLU A 25 -15.65 -1.24 -1.15
CA GLU A 25 -14.92 -0.50 -2.19
C GLU A 25 -13.92 0.52 -1.63
N ILE A 26 -14.20 1.09 -0.47
CA ILE A 26 -13.38 2.13 0.15
C ILE A 26 -13.05 1.65 1.54
N TRP A 27 -11.76 1.51 1.83
CA TRP A 27 -11.30 1.10 3.16
C TRP A 27 -10.90 2.34 3.95
N ASP A 28 -11.36 2.43 5.19
CA ASP A 28 -11.03 3.51 6.10
C ASP A 28 -10.10 3.05 7.24
N GLY A 29 -9.83 3.95 8.20
CA GLY A 29 -8.97 3.65 9.34
C GLY A 29 -9.52 2.55 10.26
N ALA A 30 -10.84 2.39 10.38
CA ALA A 30 -11.46 1.35 11.18
C ALA A 30 -11.37 -0.01 10.47
N ASP A 31 -11.62 -0.05 9.17
CA ASP A 31 -11.45 -1.26 8.35
C ASP A 31 -10.00 -1.76 8.42
N MET A 32 -9.06 -0.82 8.32
CA MET A 32 -7.63 -1.05 8.47
C MET A 32 -7.26 -1.62 9.85
N ALA A 33 -7.87 -1.13 10.92
CA ALA A 33 -7.63 -1.65 12.26
C ALA A 33 -8.12 -3.09 12.40
N LEU A 34 -9.32 -3.39 11.90
CA LEU A 34 -9.89 -4.73 11.93
C LEU A 34 -9.09 -5.71 11.08
N LEU A 35 -8.65 -5.29 9.89
CA LEU A 35 -7.82 -6.12 9.02
C LEU A 35 -6.48 -6.43 9.68
N ARG A 36 -5.85 -5.45 10.33
CA ARG A 36 -4.60 -5.64 11.08
C ARG A 36 -4.76 -6.64 12.21
N GLU A 37 -5.84 -6.52 12.99
CA GLU A 37 -6.14 -7.46 14.08
C GLU A 37 -6.31 -8.88 13.54
N ALA A 38 -7.11 -9.06 12.49
CA ALA A 38 -7.32 -10.36 11.86
C ALA A 38 -6.01 -10.97 11.29
N LEU A 39 -5.19 -10.16 10.63
CA LEU A 39 -3.89 -10.61 10.11
C LEU A 39 -2.92 -10.97 11.24
N THR A 40 -2.96 -10.22 12.34
CA THR A 40 -2.12 -10.51 13.52
C THR A 40 -2.54 -11.83 14.16
N GLU A 41 -3.84 -12.05 14.37
CA GLU A 41 -4.42 -13.31 14.87
C GLU A 41 -3.99 -14.49 13.98
N LEU A 42 -4.15 -14.37 12.67
CA LEU A 42 -3.77 -15.42 11.72
C LEU A 42 -2.27 -15.75 11.74
N VAL A 43 -1.41 -14.74 11.81
CA VAL A 43 0.05 -14.95 11.72
C VAL A 43 0.65 -15.38 13.04
N GLU A 44 0.22 -14.78 14.16
CA GLU A 44 0.83 -15.00 15.47
C GLU A 44 0.18 -16.15 16.24
N GLU A 45 -1.14 -16.27 16.20
CA GLU A 45 -1.86 -17.28 16.98
C GLU A 45 -2.06 -18.57 16.18
N VAL A 46 -2.46 -18.44 14.90
CA VAL A 46 -2.70 -19.60 14.02
C VAL A 46 -1.42 -20.06 13.31
N GLY A 47 -0.44 -19.17 13.15
CA GLY A 47 0.85 -19.49 12.54
C GLY A 47 0.84 -19.49 11.00
N VAL A 48 -0.12 -18.83 10.37
CA VAL A 48 -0.21 -18.71 8.91
C VAL A 48 1.01 -17.95 8.36
N ARG A 49 1.63 -18.52 7.31
CA ARG A 49 2.79 -17.93 6.62
C ARG A 49 2.54 -17.55 5.17
N SER A 50 1.34 -17.81 4.66
CA SER A 50 0.93 -17.47 3.30
C SER A 50 -0.47 -16.88 3.36
N ILE A 51 -0.56 -15.57 3.07
CA ILE A 51 -1.81 -14.82 3.10
C ILE A 51 -2.14 -14.25 1.73
N GLY A 52 -3.42 -14.20 1.44
CA GLY A 52 -3.98 -13.61 0.24
C GLY A 52 -5.00 -12.56 0.60
N ILE A 53 -5.09 -11.49 -0.18
CA ILE A 53 -6.13 -10.47 -0.01
C ILE A 53 -6.92 -10.35 -1.31
N ASN A 54 -8.24 -10.54 -1.23
CA ASN A 54 -9.13 -10.29 -2.35
C ASN A 54 -9.34 -8.78 -2.50
N MET A 55 -8.92 -8.25 -3.64
CA MET A 55 -8.96 -6.83 -3.99
C MET A 55 -10.04 -6.51 -5.03
N GLN A 56 -10.88 -7.49 -5.42
CA GLN A 56 -11.82 -7.39 -6.54
C GLN A 56 -12.73 -6.14 -6.50
N TYR A 57 -13.13 -5.69 -5.32
CA TYR A 57 -14.05 -4.56 -5.17
C TYR A 57 -13.35 -3.27 -4.73
N VAL A 58 -12.07 -3.35 -4.35
CA VAL A 58 -11.37 -2.27 -3.65
C VAL A 58 -10.94 -1.20 -4.64
N LYS A 59 -11.53 -0.02 -4.51
CA LYS A 59 -11.22 1.17 -5.31
C LYS A 59 -10.33 2.15 -4.55
N TYR A 60 -10.40 2.21 -3.22
CA TYR A 60 -9.58 3.15 -2.47
C TYR A 60 -9.06 2.54 -1.18
N ILE A 61 -7.75 2.71 -0.95
CA ILE A 61 -7.05 2.17 0.21
C ILE A 61 -6.09 3.24 0.74
N PRO A 62 -6.04 3.47 2.06
CA PRO A 62 -5.04 4.36 2.65
C PRO A 62 -3.65 3.79 2.42
N SER A 63 -2.66 4.66 2.20
CA SER A 63 -1.26 4.25 1.97
C SER A 63 -0.68 3.40 3.11
N GLY A 64 -1.16 3.59 4.34
CA GLY A 64 -0.77 2.79 5.50
C GLY A 64 -1.11 1.29 5.38
N TYR A 65 -2.02 0.90 4.49
CA TYR A 65 -2.34 -0.50 4.22
C TYR A 65 -1.15 -1.27 3.66
N PHE A 66 -0.48 -0.66 2.69
CA PHE A 66 0.66 -1.26 2.07
C PHE A 66 1.85 -1.39 3.02
N GLY A 67 2.09 -0.38 3.85
CA GLY A 67 3.10 -0.47 4.92
C GLY A 67 2.82 -1.61 5.90
N MET A 68 1.54 -1.88 6.21
CA MET A 68 1.17 -3.01 7.05
C MET A 68 1.48 -4.36 6.39
N LEU A 69 1.17 -4.53 5.08
CA LEU A 69 1.52 -5.76 4.36
C LEU A 69 3.03 -5.96 4.26
N TYR A 70 3.76 -4.89 4.00
CA TYR A 70 5.22 -4.89 3.96
C TYR A 70 5.81 -5.34 5.29
N ASP A 71 5.30 -4.84 6.41
CA ASP A 71 5.73 -5.25 7.74
C ASP A 71 5.48 -6.75 7.99
N LEU A 72 4.36 -7.30 7.51
CA LEU A 72 4.11 -8.75 7.60
C LEU A 72 5.12 -9.55 6.78
N HIS A 73 5.44 -9.08 5.58
CA HIS A 73 6.43 -9.72 4.71
C HIS A 73 7.83 -9.65 5.31
N GLU A 74 8.35 -8.44 5.57
CA GLU A 74 9.72 -8.24 6.03
C GLU A 74 9.97 -8.76 7.44
N LYS A 75 9.11 -8.36 8.39
CA LYS A 75 9.39 -8.59 9.81
C LYS A 75 8.93 -9.98 10.25
N ARG A 76 7.92 -10.54 9.57
CA ARG A 76 7.32 -11.82 9.98
C ARG A 76 7.53 -12.93 8.97
N GLY A 77 8.16 -12.66 7.82
CA GLY A 77 8.44 -13.66 6.79
C GLY A 77 7.17 -14.29 6.20
N VAL A 78 6.08 -13.51 6.14
CA VAL A 78 4.80 -13.97 5.61
C VAL A 78 4.75 -13.66 4.11
N THR A 79 4.47 -14.66 3.28
CA THR A 79 4.21 -14.45 1.86
C THR A 79 2.85 -13.81 1.66
N VAL A 80 2.79 -12.70 0.93
CA VAL A 80 1.56 -11.91 0.73
C VAL A 80 1.19 -11.87 -0.75
N TYR A 81 -0.03 -12.29 -1.05
CA TYR A 81 -0.63 -12.23 -2.38
C TYR A 81 -1.78 -11.22 -2.42
N LEU A 82 -1.89 -10.46 -3.51
CA LEU A 82 -3.05 -9.64 -3.83
C LEU A 82 -3.78 -10.22 -5.05
N TYR A 83 -5.07 -10.47 -4.91
CA TYR A 83 -5.89 -11.09 -5.96
C TYR A 83 -6.85 -10.08 -6.59
N THR A 84 -6.87 -10.04 -7.92
CA THR A 84 -7.79 -9.22 -8.72
C THR A 84 -7.86 -7.75 -8.26
N PRO A 85 -6.73 -7.05 -8.11
CA PRO A 85 -6.75 -5.62 -7.82
C PRO A 85 -7.49 -4.85 -8.92
N GLN A 86 -8.17 -3.78 -8.53
CA GLN A 86 -8.79 -2.89 -9.50
C GLN A 86 -7.70 -2.07 -10.24
N PRO A 87 -7.92 -1.69 -11.52
CA PRO A 87 -6.89 -1.01 -12.32
C PRO A 87 -6.33 0.27 -11.71
N ASN A 88 -7.09 0.94 -10.86
CA ASN A 88 -6.66 2.15 -10.18
C ASN A 88 -5.78 1.86 -8.95
N VAL A 89 -5.95 0.70 -8.30
CA VAL A 89 -5.04 0.21 -7.25
C VAL A 89 -3.71 -0.21 -7.86
N GLU A 90 -3.74 -0.87 -9.01
CA GLU A 90 -2.51 -1.27 -9.74
C GLU A 90 -1.68 -0.06 -10.22
N GLN A 91 -2.32 1.09 -10.43
CA GLN A 91 -1.65 2.34 -10.81
C GLN A 91 -1.00 3.08 -9.64
N MET A 92 -1.19 2.62 -8.40
CA MET A 92 -0.55 3.25 -7.24
C MET A 92 0.95 2.99 -7.28
N LEU A 93 1.76 4.04 -7.10
CA LEU A 93 3.22 3.96 -7.16
C LEU A 93 3.78 2.83 -6.29
N TRP A 94 3.25 2.70 -5.08
CA TRP A 94 3.66 1.65 -4.16
C TRP A 94 3.36 0.25 -4.71
N PHE A 95 2.18 0.05 -5.30
CA PHE A 95 1.81 -1.21 -5.93
C PHE A 95 2.82 -1.57 -7.03
N GLN A 96 3.10 -0.64 -7.94
CA GLN A 96 4.04 -0.85 -9.04
C GLN A 96 5.47 -1.13 -8.58
N GLN A 97 5.85 -0.62 -7.41
CA GLN A 97 7.18 -0.84 -6.86
C GLN A 97 7.31 -2.20 -6.18
N PHE A 98 6.32 -2.64 -5.40
CA PHE A 98 6.51 -3.79 -4.51
C PHE A 98 5.73 -5.04 -4.92
N LEU A 99 4.79 -4.93 -5.87
CA LEU A 99 3.96 -6.06 -6.31
C LEU A 99 4.35 -6.49 -7.72
N LEU A 100 4.77 -7.74 -7.84
CA LEU A 100 5.07 -8.36 -9.13
C LEU A 100 3.91 -9.26 -9.58
N PRO A 101 3.45 -9.15 -10.84
CA PRO A 101 2.43 -10.04 -11.37
C PRO A 101 2.97 -11.47 -11.45
N THR A 102 2.16 -12.45 -11.04
CA THR A 102 2.49 -13.87 -11.16
C THR A 102 1.66 -14.53 -12.25
N GLU A 103 0.40 -14.87 -11.96
CA GLU A 103 -0.55 -15.54 -12.85
C GLU A 103 -1.98 -15.01 -12.59
N GLU A 104 -2.81 -14.98 -13.63
CA GLU A 104 -4.28 -14.77 -13.55
C GLU A 104 -4.74 -13.59 -12.65
N GLY A 105 -4.06 -12.43 -12.71
CA GLY A 105 -4.44 -11.26 -11.91
C GLY A 105 -4.04 -11.36 -10.43
N THR A 106 -3.10 -12.25 -10.11
CA THR A 106 -2.45 -12.36 -8.82
C THR A 106 -1.13 -11.61 -8.81
N TYR A 107 -0.84 -10.94 -7.71
CA TYR A 107 0.39 -10.20 -7.50
C TYR A 107 1.04 -10.63 -6.21
N LEU A 108 2.36 -10.83 -6.23
CA LEU A 108 3.17 -11.22 -5.09
C LEU A 108 3.92 -10.01 -4.55
N LEU A 109 3.88 -9.82 -3.23
CA LEU A 109 4.62 -8.77 -2.54
C LEU A 109 6.11 -9.14 -2.42
N HIS A 110 6.98 -8.18 -2.69
CA HIS A 110 8.43 -8.29 -2.55
C HIS A 110 9.01 -7.16 -1.68
N SER A 111 10.14 -7.46 -1.03
CA SER A 111 10.91 -6.55 -0.18
C SER A 111 11.60 -5.44 -0.96
N GLU A 112 12.12 -5.81 -2.14
CA GLU A 112 12.92 -4.96 -3.00
C GLU A 112 12.01 -4.31 -4.04
N PRO A 113 12.17 -3.00 -4.29
CA PRO A 113 11.40 -2.32 -5.31
C PRO A 113 11.78 -2.88 -6.70
N ALA A 114 10.76 -3.24 -7.48
CA ALA A 114 10.87 -3.78 -8.83
C ALA A 114 11.58 -2.84 -9.81
N HIS A 115 11.51 -1.53 -9.55
CA HIS A 115 12.24 -0.51 -10.28
C HIS A 115 13.09 0.29 -9.30
N GLN A 116 14.40 0.41 -9.57
CA GLN A 116 15.18 1.52 -9.02
C GLN A 116 14.46 2.79 -9.48
N LEU A 117 13.90 3.54 -8.52
CA LEU A 117 13.44 4.90 -8.78
C LEU A 117 14.55 5.55 -9.61
N LEU A 118 14.21 5.92 -10.85
CA LEU A 118 15.12 6.63 -11.73
C LEU A 118 15.81 7.68 -10.87
N GLU A 119 17.16 7.63 -10.85
CA GLU A 119 17.99 8.66 -10.23
C GLU A 119 17.29 9.98 -10.52
N GLU A 120 16.91 10.70 -9.45
CA GLU A 120 16.33 12.03 -9.58
C GLU A 120 17.18 12.73 -10.62
N ASP A 121 16.62 12.91 -11.81
CA ASP A 121 17.22 13.72 -12.84
C ASP A 121 17.50 15.00 -12.09
N ALA A 122 18.81 15.29 -11.93
CA ALA A 122 19.34 16.36 -11.12
C ALA A 122 18.78 17.63 -11.73
N SER A 123 17.53 17.93 -11.36
CA SER A 123 16.82 19.14 -11.59
C SER A 123 17.57 20.09 -10.70
N THR A 124 18.69 20.59 -11.22
CA THR A 124 18.85 21.98 -11.61
C THR A 124 17.69 22.81 -11.08
N TRP A 125 17.60 22.89 -9.75
CA TRP A 125 17.28 24.12 -9.07
C TRP A 125 18.37 25.08 -9.53
N LYS A 126 18.19 25.64 -10.73
CA LYS A 126 18.68 26.99 -10.96
C LYS A 126 17.97 27.77 -9.90
N GLU A 127 18.73 28.09 -8.87
CA GLU A 127 18.43 29.09 -7.88
C GLU A 127 18.14 30.38 -8.65
N GLU A 128 16.90 30.53 -9.13
CA GLU A 128 16.41 31.80 -9.61
C GLU A 128 16.36 32.68 -8.38
N SER A 129 17.47 33.38 -8.18
CA SER A 129 17.65 34.42 -7.19
C SER A 129 16.37 35.27 -7.15
N PRO A 130 15.69 35.40 -6.00
CA PRO A 130 14.47 36.17 -5.92
C PRO A 130 14.74 37.63 -6.32
N GLN A 131 14.29 38.04 -7.50
CA GLN A 131 14.43 39.40 -8.04
C GLN A 131 13.41 40.36 -7.39
N TRP A 132 13.35 40.42 -6.06
CA TRP A 132 12.55 41.41 -5.33
C TRP A 132 13.37 42.36 -4.46
N LYS A 133 14.72 42.26 -4.48
CA LYS A 133 15.60 43.18 -3.75
C LYS A 133 15.96 44.49 -4.47
N THR A 134 15.25 44.86 -5.54
CA THR A 134 15.55 46.09 -6.29
C THR A 134 14.43 47.13 -6.24
N ALA A 135 13.54 47.06 -5.26
CA ALA A 135 12.49 48.07 -5.06
C ALA A 135 12.73 49.03 -3.88
N GLU A 136 13.64 48.72 -2.95
CA GLU A 136 13.80 49.53 -1.72
C GLU A 136 15.00 50.51 -1.74
N GLU A 137 15.93 50.43 -2.69
CA GLU A 137 17.09 51.35 -2.76
C GLU A 137 16.85 52.60 -3.62
N SER A 138 15.72 52.72 -4.33
CA SER A 138 15.43 53.92 -5.14
C SER A 138 14.71 55.05 -4.37
N LEU A 139 14.37 54.85 -3.09
CA LEU A 139 13.65 55.85 -2.28
C LEU A 139 14.50 56.54 -1.20
N LEU A 140 15.79 56.23 -1.11
CA LEU A 140 16.73 56.83 -0.14
C LEU A 140 17.80 57.74 -0.77
N SER A 141 17.60 58.15 -2.03
CA SER A 141 18.42 59.17 -2.67
C SER A 141 17.53 60.20 -3.39
N GLN A 142 16.75 60.93 -2.60
CA GLN A 142 16.34 62.31 -2.91
C GLN A 142 16.46 63.15 -1.65
#